data_AF-A0A517XKU3-F1
#
_entry.id   AF-A0A517XKU3-F1
#
_cell.length_a   1.000
_cell.length_b   1.000
_cell.length_c   1.000
_cell.angle_alpha   90.00
_cell.angle_beta   90.00
_cell.angle_gamma   90.00
#
_symmetry.space_group_name_H-M   'P 1'
#
loop_
_entity.id
_entity.type
_entity.pdbx_description
1 polymer ?
#
loop_
_entity_poly.entity_id
_entity_poly.type
_entity_poly.pdbx_seq_one_letter_code
_entity_poly.pdbx_strand_id
1 'polypeptide(L)'
;MRFVLAAAVAAVGVVAGAQDDAGGRYVSKDGGYSIKFPKGATPKTKTQDAPGGLTMVMTITEQDKKSHVAMFMELPAGTLKAIPAKSILDGASGGALQKSGGKAVSQTDFAFGKGKLPARELVVDKDGMVVKTHIIVADPKVFVLVVGGPDKYGTSKAATEFLNSFEILPPAKAKAD
;
A
#
# COMPACT_ATOMS: atom_id res chain seq x y z
N MET A 1 -24.48 51.49 6.23
CA MET A 1 -23.14 51.25 5.66
C MET A 1 -22.33 50.48 6.68
N ARG A 2 -22.29 49.15 6.58
CA ARG A 2 -21.63 48.25 7.53
C ARG A 2 -20.52 47.52 6.78
N PHE A 3 -19.27 47.88 7.05
CA PHE A 3 -18.10 47.16 6.55
C PHE A 3 -17.88 45.93 7.46
N VAL A 4 -17.96 44.73 6.90
CA VAL A 4 -17.53 43.50 7.56
C VAL A 4 -16.19 43.11 6.94
N LEU A 5 -15.12 43.22 7.72
CA LEU A 5 -13.80 42.68 7.40
C LEU A 5 -13.86 41.15 7.54
N ALA A 6 -13.67 40.43 6.43
CA ALA A 6 -13.44 39.00 6.46
C ALA A 6 -11.91 38.75 6.56
N ALA A 7 -11.45 38.25 7.71
CA ALA A 7 -10.08 37.78 7.88
C ALA A 7 -9.97 36.35 7.32
N ALA A 8 -9.27 36.20 6.21
CA ALA A 8 -8.91 34.89 5.65
C ALA A 8 -7.69 34.34 6.40
N VAL A 9 -7.90 33.33 7.25
CA VAL A 9 -6.81 32.52 7.83
C VAL A 9 -6.39 31.50 6.77
N ALA A 10 -5.29 31.78 6.08
CA ALA A 10 -4.63 30.82 5.21
C ALA A 10 -3.94 29.75 6.08
N ALA A 11 -4.59 28.60 6.26
CA ALA A 11 -3.95 27.42 6.81
C ALA A 11 -2.98 26.86 5.76
N VAL A 12 -1.68 27.09 5.95
CA VAL A 12 -0.60 26.44 5.21
C VAL A 12 -0.58 24.97 5.64
N GLY A 13 -1.26 24.12 4.87
CA GLY A 13 -1.14 22.67 5.02
C GLY A 13 0.27 22.25 4.61
N VAL A 14 1.08 21.81 5.57
CA VAL A 14 2.35 21.14 5.29
C VAL A 14 2.01 19.80 4.65
N VAL A 15 1.97 19.77 3.32
CA VAL A 15 2.00 18.52 2.56
C VAL A 15 3.46 18.04 2.67
N ALA A 16 3.76 17.23 3.68
CA ALA A 16 5.07 16.62 3.84
C ALA A 16 5.31 15.69 2.64
N GLY A 17 5.99 16.23 1.63
CA GLY A 17 6.24 15.57 0.37
C GLY A 17 7.00 14.26 0.57
N ALA A 18 6.48 13.20 -0.04
CA ALA A 18 7.31 12.07 -0.41
C ALA A 18 8.47 12.60 -1.25
N GLN A 19 9.69 12.42 -0.77
CA GLN A 19 10.90 12.75 -1.52
C GLN A 19 11.33 11.48 -2.23
N ASP A 20 11.42 11.54 -3.56
CA ASP A 20 12.12 10.51 -4.32
C ASP A 20 13.56 10.43 -3.76
N ASP A 21 14.01 9.22 -3.42
CA ASP A 21 15.42 9.04 -3.07
C ASP A 21 16.30 9.22 -4.33
N ALA A 22 17.62 9.29 -4.13
CA ALA A 22 18.57 9.44 -5.24
C ALA A 22 18.50 8.30 -6.29
N GLY A 23 17.79 7.20 -5.99
CA GLY A 23 17.52 6.06 -6.88
C GLY A 23 16.16 6.11 -7.59
N GLY A 24 15.37 7.18 -7.41
CA GLY A 24 14.03 7.31 -7.96
C GLY A 24 13.00 6.39 -7.30
N ARG A 25 13.19 6.08 -6.01
CA ARG A 25 12.22 5.34 -5.20
C ARG A 25 11.35 6.31 -4.43
N TYR A 26 10.06 6.01 -4.37
CA TYR A 26 9.14 6.67 -3.47
C TYR A 26 9.40 6.19 -2.04
N VAL A 27 9.54 7.12 -1.10
CA VAL A 27 9.73 6.83 0.33
C VAL A 27 8.54 7.33 1.13
N SER A 28 7.82 6.40 1.77
CA SER A 28 6.77 6.69 2.73
C SER A 28 7.37 6.77 4.13
N LYS A 29 7.53 7.97 4.67
CA LYS A 29 8.03 8.16 6.05
C LYS A 29 7.04 7.60 7.07
N ASP A 30 5.76 7.89 6.92
CA ASP A 30 4.70 7.43 7.83
C ASP A 30 4.50 5.90 7.73
N GLY A 31 4.54 5.38 6.51
CA GLY A 31 4.43 3.96 6.25
C GLY A 31 5.68 3.16 6.60
N GLY A 32 6.84 3.81 6.74
CA GLY A 32 8.12 3.12 6.97
C GLY A 32 8.49 2.17 5.83
N TYR A 33 8.27 2.58 4.57
CA TYR A 33 8.60 1.76 3.41
C TYR A 33 9.17 2.58 2.25
N SER A 34 9.82 1.90 1.32
CA SER A 34 10.18 2.45 0.01
C SER A 34 9.73 1.52 -1.12
N ILE A 35 9.43 2.08 -2.29
CA ILE A 35 9.01 1.32 -3.48
C ILE A 35 9.34 2.10 -4.75
N LYS A 36 9.55 1.40 -5.87
CA LYS A 36 9.80 2.03 -7.17
C LYS A 36 8.54 2.00 -8.02
N PHE A 37 7.89 3.15 -8.19
CA PHE A 37 6.80 3.31 -9.15
C PHE A 37 7.32 3.35 -10.59
N PRO A 38 6.46 3.10 -11.60
CA PRO A 38 6.85 3.20 -13.00
C PRO A 38 7.43 4.58 -13.35
N LYS A 39 8.39 4.61 -14.28
CA LYS A 39 9.03 5.86 -14.72
C LYS A 39 7.99 6.82 -15.30
N GLY A 40 8.02 8.07 -14.86
CA GLY A 40 7.08 9.10 -15.31
C GLY A 40 5.71 9.02 -14.64
N ALA A 41 5.47 8.05 -13.75
CA ALA A 41 4.29 8.04 -12.92
C ALA A 41 4.36 9.15 -11.87
N THR A 42 3.21 9.70 -11.49
CA THR A 42 3.10 10.68 -10.40
C THR A 42 2.29 10.06 -9.26
N PRO A 43 2.95 9.52 -8.22
CA PRO A 43 2.26 8.92 -7.10
C PRO A 43 1.36 9.92 -6.39
N LYS A 44 0.14 9.50 -6.07
CA LYS A 44 -0.82 10.27 -5.27
C LYS A 44 -1.13 9.51 -4.00
N THR A 45 -0.96 10.16 -2.87
CA THR A 45 -1.30 9.60 -1.57
C THR A 45 -2.70 10.05 -1.17
N LYS A 46 -3.51 9.11 -0.67
CA LYS A 46 -4.81 9.39 -0.07
C LYS A 46 -5.07 8.44 1.08
N THR A 47 -5.98 8.87 1.95
CA THR A 47 -6.41 8.10 3.12
C THR A 47 -7.84 7.63 2.93
N GLN A 48 -8.16 6.45 3.43
CA GLN A 48 -9.51 5.89 3.41
C GLN A 48 -9.76 5.08 4.67
N ASP A 49 -11.00 5.09 5.15
CA ASP A 49 -11.45 4.20 6.21
C ASP A 49 -11.41 2.74 5.79
N ALA A 50 -10.94 1.89 6.70
CA ALA A 50 -10.91 0.45 6.60
C ALA A 50 -11.78 -0.17 7.70
N PRO A 51 -12.24 -1.43 7.52
CA PRO A 51 -13.05 -2.12 8.52
C PRO A 51 -12.41 -2.09 9.92
N GLY A 52 -13.23 -1.96 10.95
CA GLY A 52 -12.75 -1.89 12.34
C GLY A 52 -12.26 -0.51 12.79
N GLY A 53 -12.64 0.56 12.08
CA GLY A 53 -12.23 1.93 12.42
C GLY A 53 -10.76 2.20 12.12
N LEU A 54 -10.13 1.36 11.30
CA LEU A 54 -8.74 1.51 10.91
C LEU A 54 -8.62 2.53 9.78
N THR A 55 -7.47 3.17 9.71
CA THR A 55 -7.13 4.10 8.63
C THR A 55 -6.15 3.42 7.68
N MET A 56 -6.48 3.42 6.39
CA MET A 56 -5.63 2.91 5.33
C MET A 56 -5.06 4.06 4.51
N VAL A 57 -3.74 4.11 4.41
CA VAL A 57 -3.03 5.11 3.61
C VAL A 57 -2.55 4.44 2.33
N MET A 58 -3.00 4.95 1.19
CA MET A 58 -2.71 4.40 -0.13
C MET A 58 -1.91 5.40 -0.95
N THR A 59 -0.82 4.93 -1.56
CA THR A 59 -0.09 5.66 -2.59
C THR A 59 -0.32 4.96 -3.92
N ILE A 60 -0.93 5.68 -4.87
CA ILE A 60 -1.47 5.13 -6.12
C ILE A 60 -0.84 5.83 -7.31
N THR A 61 -0.51 5.05 -8.34
CA THR A 61 -0.25 5.56 -9.70
C THR A 61 -1.10 4.81 -10.69
N GLU A 62 -1.60 5.53 -11.70
CA GLU A 62 -2.29 4.93 -12.84
C GLU A 62 -1.71 5.49 -14.14
N GLN A 63 -1.34 4.59 -15.06
CA GLN A 63 -0.83 4.92 -16.38
C GLN A 63 -1.25 3.84 -17.37
N ASP A 64 -1.75 4.22 -18.55
CA ASP A 64 -2.12 3.27 -19.62
C ASP A 64 -3.02 2.10 -19.16
N LYS A 65 -4.03 2.40 -18.33
CA LYS A 65 -4.95 1.41 -17.71
C LYS A 65 -4.28 0.39 -16.78
N LYS A 66 -3.04 0.67 -16.36
CA LYS A 66 -2.31 -0.09 -15.34
C LYS A 66 -2.34 0.69 -14.05
N SER A 67 -2.60 -0.01 -12.95
CA SER A 67 -2.61 0.56 -11.61
C SER A 67 -1.50 -0.07 -10.79
N HIS A 68 -0.80 0.76 -10.02
CA HIS A 68 0.19 0.34 -9.04
C HIS A 68 -0.14 1.04 -7.73
N VAL A 69 -0.25 0.26 -6.66
CA VAL A 69 -0.65 0.75 -5.36
C VAL A 69 0.25 0.16 -4.30
N ALA A 70 0.75 1.02 -3.42
CA ALA A 70 1.34 0.62 -2.16
C ALA A 70 0.51 1.22 -1.03
N MET A 71 0.00 0.40 -0.13
CA MET A 71 -0.79 0.85 1.00
C MET A 71 -0.35 0.19 2.30
N PHE A 72 -0.64 0.87 3.40
CA PHE A 72 -0.44 0.32 4.73
C PHE A 72 -1.61 0.65 5.64
N MET A 73 -1.78 -0.18 6.66
CA MET A 73 -2.68 0.03 7.78
C MET A 73 -1.90 -0.22 9.06
N GLU A 74 -2.07 0.64 10.05
CA GLU A 74 -1.57 0.39 11.40
C GLU A 74 -2.61 -0.43 12.16
N LEU A 75 -2.16 -1.51 12.77
CA LEU A 75 -2.95 -2.31 13.68
C LEU A 75 -2.83 -1.75 15.09
N PRO A 76 -3.89 -1.87 15.92
CA PRO A 76 -3.80 -1.58 17.34
C PRO A 76 -2.65 -2.35 18.00
N ALA A 77 -2.03 -1.74 19.01
CA ALA A 77 -0.95 -2.36 19.75
C ALA A 77 -1.37 -3.73 20.30
N GLY A 78 -0.54 -4.75 20.07
CA GLY A 78 -0.81 -6.12 20.54
C GLY A 78 -1.74 -6.95 19.66
N THR A 79 -2.28 -6.41 18.55
CA THR A 79 -3.12 -7.20 17.64
C THR A 79 -2.43 -8.46 17.15
N LEU A 80 -1.15 -8.40 16.76
CA LEU A 80 -0.42 -9.57 16.28
C LEU A 80 -0.03 -10.58 17.37
N LYS A 81 -0.16 -10.20 18.65
CA LYS A 81 -0.05 -11.13 19.79
C LYS A 81 -1.37 -11.88 20.03
N ALA A 82 -2.50 -11.23 19.76
CA ALA A 82 -3.83 -11.77 19.98
C ALA A 82 -4.39 -12.54 18.77
N ILE A 83 -4.03 -12.11 17.55
CA ILE A 83 -4.55 -12.66 16.30
C ILE A 83 -3.39 -13.23 15.48
N PRO A 84 -3.44 -14.52 15.11
CA PRO A 84 -2.42 -15.11 14.24
C PRO A 84 -2.32 -14.37 12.91
N ALA A 85 -1.08 -14.18 12.42
CA ALA A 85 -0.84 -13.53 11.12
C ALA A 85 -1.62 -14.21 9.98
N LYS A 86 -1.80 -15.53 10.03
CA LYS A 86 -2.61 -16.28 9.06
C LYS A 86 -4.06 -15.78 9.00
N SER A 87 -4.69 -15.52 10.15
CA SER A 87 -6.08 -15.03 10.19
C SER A 87 -6.19 -13.63 9.58
N ILE A 88 -5.17 -12.79 9.75
CA ILE A 88 -5.11 -11.46 9.11
C ILE A 88 -4.95 -11.60 7.61
N LEU A 89 -4.06 -12.49 7.13
CA LEU A 89 -3.89 -12.77 5.71
C LEU A 89 -5.18 -13.33 5.09
N ASP A 90 -5.85 -14.26 5.78
CA ASP A 90 -7.13 -14.84 5.35
C ASP A 90 -8.22 -13.74 5.23
N GLY A 91 -8.35 -12.86 6.23
CA GLY A 91 -9.30 -11.75 6.19
C GLY A 91 -9.00 -10.71 5.11
N ALA A 92 -7.73 -10.31 4.97
CA ALA A 92 -7.31 -9.32 3.97
C ALA A 92 -7.47 -9.84 2.53
N SER A 93 -7.07 -11.08 2.27
CA SER A 93 -7.23 -11.71 0.95
C SER A 93 -8.70 -11.96 0.59
N GLY A 94 -9.52 -12.43 1.55
CA GLY A 94 -10.96 -12.58 1.36
C GLY A 94 -11.65 -11.25 1.07
N GLY A 95 -11.33 -10.20 1.84
CA GLY A 95 -11.86 -8.85 1.61
C GLY A 95 -11.44 -8.26 0.27
N ALA A 96 -10.20 -8.47 -0.16
CA ALA A 96 -9.72 -8.05 -1.48
C ALA A 96 -10.47 -8.76 -2.62
N LEU A 97 -10.64 -10.08 -2.51
CA LEU A 97 -11.39 -10.88 -3.48
C LEU A 97 -12.85 -10.42 -3.56
N GLN A 98 -13.54 -10.29 -2.43
CA GLN A 98 -14.93 -9.82 -2.38
C GLN A 98 -15.10 -8.44 -3.01
N LYS A 99 -14.22 -7.48 -2.68
CA LYS A 99 -14.28 -6.11 -3.22
C LYS A 99 -13.98 -6.06 -4.72
N SER A 100 -13.10 -6.94 -5.22
CA SER A 100 -12.77 -6.97 -6.65
C SER A 100 -13.98 -7.37 -7.51
N GLY A 101 -14.84 -8.27 -7.01
CA GLY A 101 -15.87 -8.93 -7.80
C GLY A 101 -15.31 -9.81 -8.93
N GLY A 102 -14.02 -10.18 -8.86
CA GLY A 102 -13.36 -11.08 -9.79
C GLY A 102 -13.24 -12.51 -9.25
N LYS A 103 -12.58 -13.37 -10.03
CA LYS A 103 -12.28 -14.75 -9.66
C LYS A 103 -10.84 -14.89 -9.19
N ALA A 104 -10.62 -15.57 -8.07
CA ALA A 104 -9.28 -15.95 -7.64
C ALA A 104 -8.67 -16.94 -8.65
N VAL A 105 -7.50 -16.58 -9.20
CA VAL A 105 -6.68 -17.41 -10.08
C VAL A 105 -5.69 -18.22 -9.25
N SER A 106 -5.03 -17.58 -8.30
CA SER A 106 -4.10 -18.23 -7.38
C SER A 106 -4.05 -17.50 -6.04
N GLN A 107 -3.67 -18.24 -5.00
CA GLN A 107 -3.39 -17.71 -3.68
C GLN A 107 -2.25 -18.52 -3.06
N THR A 108 -1.20 -17.86 -2.60
CA THR A 108 0.02 -18.54 -2.14
C THR A 108 0.65 -17.80 -0.99
N ASP A 109 0.92 -18.52 0.10
CA ASP A 109 1.63 -17.99 1.26
C ASP A 109 3.14 -18.02 1.00
N PHE A 110 3.86 -16.98 1.43
CA PHE A 110 5.31 -16.90 1.31
C PHE A 110 5.91 -16.09 2.47
N ALA A 111 7.23 -16.16 2.60
CA ALA A 111 7.98 -15.39 3.59
C ALA A 111 8.60 -14.15 2.91
N PHE A 112 8.26 -12.95 3.40
CA PHE A 112 8.73 -11.69 2.84
C PHE A 112 9.99 -11.18 3.53
N GLY A 113 10.97 -10.78 2.73
CA GLY A 113 12.19 -10.11 3.18
C GLY A 113 13.10 -10.98 4.07
N LYS A 114 14.17 -10.36 4.59
CA LYS A 114 15.16 -11.04 5.46
C LYS A 114 14.56 -11.51 6.80
N GLY A 115 13.56 -10.79 7.30
CA GLY A 115 12.84 -11.13 8.52
C GLY A 115 11.84 -12.28 8.37
N LYS A 116 11.69 -12.84 7.14
CA LYS A 116 10.74 -13.92 6.83
C LYS A 116 9.32 -13.63 7.32
N LEU A 117 8.88 -12.39 7.09
CA LEU A 117 7.57 -11.91 7.54
C LEU A 117 6.45 -12.71 6.86
N PRO A 118 5.36 -13.08 7.55
CA PRO A 118 4.25 -13.77 6.93
C PRO A 118 3.62 -12.93 5.82
N ALA A 119 3.51 -13.50 4.63
CA ALA A 119 2.94 -12.82 3.48
C ALA A 119 2.09 -13.75 2.61
N ARG A 120 1.25 -13.14 1.77
CA ARG A 120 0.40 -13.85 0.81
C ARG A 120 0.36 -13.11 -0.52
N GLU A 121 0.55 -13.87 -1.59
CA GLU A 121 0.19 -13.46 -2.95
C GLU A 121 -1.24 -13.90 -3.26
N LEU A 122 -2.04 -13.00 -3.83
CA LEU A 122 -3.36 -13.27 -4.37
C LEU A 122 -3.40 -12.75 -5.81
N VAL A 123 -3.78 -13.59 -6.77
CA VAL A 123 -4.04 -13.19 -8.15
C VAL A 123 -5.53 -13.29 -8.43
N VAL A 124 -6.12 -12.21 -8.91
CA VAL A 124 -7.53 -12.13 -9.30
C VAL A 124 -7.62 -11.76 -10.77
N ASP A 125 -8.52 -12.42 -11.49
CA ASP A 125 -8.92 -12.03 -12.84
C ASP A 125 -10.37 -11.55 -12.81
N LYS A 126 -10.60 -10.37 -13.37
CA LYS A 126 -11.93 -9.83 -13.64
C LYS A 126 -12.00 -9.40 -15.09
N ASP A 127 -12.66 -10.19 -15.92
CA ASP A 127 -12.91 -9.88 -17.33
C ASP A 127 -11.63 -9.52 -18.10
N GLY A 128 -10.52 -10.20 -17.82
CA GLY A 128 -9.21 -9.97 -18.45
C GLY A 128 -8.36 -8.89 -17.78
N MET A 129 -8.89 -8.20 -16.76
CA MET A 129 -8.11 -7.37 -15.86
C MET A 129 -7.50 -8.26 -14.78
N VAL A 130 -6.19 -8.51 -14.91
CA VAL A 130 -5.45 -9.34 -13.95
C VAL A 130 -4.79 -8.44 -12.92
N VAL A 131 -5.10 -8.71 -11.66
CA VAL A 131 -4.56 -8.01 -10.49
C VAL A 131 -3.78 -8.99 -9.65
N LYS A 132 -2.53 -8.64 -9.33
CA LYS A 132 -1.70 -9.35 -8.36
C LYS A 132 -1.55 -8.49 -7.12
N THR A 133 -1.78 -9.11 -5.97
CA THR A 133 -1.74 -8.47 -4.66
C THR A 133 -0.75 -9.18 -3.76
N HIS A 134 0.16 -8.44 -3.12
CA HIS A 134 0.99 -8.95 -2.01
C HIS A 134 0.50 -8.34 -0.70
N ILE A 135 0.16 -9.20 0.27
CA ILE A 135 -0.24 -8.80 1.63
C ILE A 135 0.88 -9.25 2.56
N ILE A 136 1.43 -8.33 3.36
CA ILE A 136 2.57 -8.59 4.24
C ILE A 136 2.21 -8.14 5.65
N VAL A 137 2.37 -9.03 6.63
CA VAL A 137 2.10 -8.74 8.04
C VAL A 137 3.41 -8.46 8.77
N ALA A 138 3.56 -7.24 9.30
CA ALA A 138 4.80 -6.75 9.90
C ALA A 138 4.51 -5.82 11.08
N ASP A 139 4.56 -6.31 12.31
CA ASP A 139 4.15 -5.59 13.54
C ASP A 139 4.65 -4.13 13.61
N PRO A 140 3.79 -3.12 13.84
CA PRO A 140 2.33 -3.15 14.02
C PRO A 140 1.53 -2.92 12.72
N LYS A 141 2.12 -3.12 11.55
CA LYS A 141 1.56 -2.77 10.24
C LYS A 141 1.13 -3.98 9.42
N VAL A 142 0.15 -3.75 8.55
CA VAL A 142 -0.12 -4.60 7.39
C VAL A 142 0.15 -3.77 6.14
N PHE A 143 0.99 -4.29 5.26
CA PHE A 143 1.25 -3.70 3.96
C PHE A 143 0.47 -4.47 2.89
N VAL A 144 -0.11 -3.75 1.96
CA VAL A 144 -0.77 -4.33 0.78
C VAL A 144 -0.21 -3.64 -0.46
N LEU A 145 0.29 -4.44 -1.39
CA LEU A 145 0.77 -3.99 -2.67
C LEU A 145 -0.17 -4.53 -3.73
N VAL A 146 -0.65 -3.68 -4.63
CA VAL A 146 -1.55 -4.07 -5.71
C VAL A 146 -0.96 -3.62 -7.02
N VAL A 147 -0.89 -4.52 -7.99
CA VAL A 147 -0.54 -4.18 -9.36
C VAL A 147 -1.44 -4.91 -10.32
N GLY A 148 -1.99 -4.19 -11.30
CA GLY A 148 -2.91 -4.81 -12.24
C GLY A 148 -3.17 -3.98 -13.48
N GLY A 149 -3.77 -4.62 -14.47
CA GLY A 149 -4.06 -4.04 -15.77
C GLY A 149 -4.58 -5.09 -16.75
N PRO A 150 -4.90 -4.67 -17.99
CA PRO A 150 -5.32 -5.58 -19.05
C PRO A 150 -4.17 -6.49 -19.49
N ASP A 151 -4.44 -7.40 -20.44
CA ASP A 151 -3.43 -8.22 -21.12
C ASP A 151 -2.53 -9.02 -20.18
N LYS A 152 -3.11 -9.49 -19.05
CA LYS A 152 -2.39 -10.21 -17.99
C LYS A 152 -1.25 -9.40 -17.36
N TYR A 153 -1.34 -8.07 -17.37
CA TYR A 153 -0.29 -7.21 -16.83
C TYR A 153 0.06 -7.51 -15.37
N GLY A 154 -0.92 -7.86 -14.52
CA GLY A 154 -0.69 -8.19 -13.10
C GLY A 154 0.29 -9.36 -12.88
N THR A 155 0.47 -10.26 -13.85
CA THR A 155 1.44 -11.35 -13.79
C THR A 155 2.66 -11.15 -14.69
N SER A 156 2.80 -9.96 -15.28
CA SER A 156 3.95 -9.61 -16.12
C SER A 156 5.23 -9.42 -15.31
N LYS A 157 6.35 -9.35 -16.04
CA LYS A 157 7.67 -9.02 -15.45
C LYS A 157 7.66 -7.64 -14.80
N ALA A 158 7.09 -6.63 -15.44
CA ALA A 158 7.04 -5.26 -14.90
C ALA A 158 6.22 -5.18 -13.60
N ALA A 159 5.10 -5.91 -13.52
CA ALA A 159 4.32 -6.02 -12.28
C ALA A 159 5.14 -6.70 -11.16
N THR A 160 5.87 -7.75 -11.50
CA THR A 160 6.74 -8.45 -10.55
C THR A 160 7.90 -7.57 -10.09
N GLU A 161 8.51 -6.78 -10.98
CA GLU A 161 9.55 -5.82 -10.65
C GLU A 161 9.04 -4.73 -9.69
N PHE A 162 7.83 -4.22 -9.91
CA PHE A 162 7.19 -3.28 -8.97
C PHE A 162 7.05 -3.89 -7.58
N LEU A 163 6.47 -5.09 -7.46
CA LEU A 163 6.27 -5.75 -6.18
C LEU A 163 7.60 -6.07 -5.48
N ASN A 164 8.58 -6.58 -6.21
CA ASN A 164 9.91 -6.89 -5.69
C ASN A 164 10.71 -5.63 -5.32
N SER A 165 10.32 -4.46 -5.82
CA SER A 165 10.96 -3.21 -5.44
C SER A 165 10.55 -2.73 -4.05
N PHE A 166 9.51 -3.31 -3.43
CA PHE A 166 9.05 -2.89 -2.12
C PHE A 166 10.01 -3.32 -1.01
N GLU A 167 10.35 -2.37 -0.13
CA GLU A 167 11.18 -2.60 1.02
C GLU A 167 10.58 -1.96 2.26
N ILE A 168 10.48 -2.72 3.35
CA ILE A 168 10.17 -2.17 4.67
C ILE A 168 11.45 -1.54 5.21
N LEU A 169 11.38 -0.26 5.52
CA LEU A 169 12.48 0.49 6.08
C LEU A 169 12.59 0.22 7.59
N PRO A 170 13.80 0.28 8.17
CA PRO A 170 13.95 0.30 9.60
C PRO A 170 13.14 1.47 10.20
N PRO A 171 12.61 1.34 11.43
CA PRO A 171 12.03 2.48 12.11
C PRO A 171 13.06 3.61 12.13
N ALA A 172 12.62 4.82 11.81
CA ALA A 172 13.49 5.99 11.89
C ALA A 172 14.08 6.02 13.31
N LYS A 173 15.41 6.06 13.42
CA LYS A 173 16.06 6.21 14.73
C LYS A 173 15.42 7.42 15.38
N ALA A 174 14.79 7.23 16.54
CA ALA A 174 14.30 8.34 17.34
C ALA A 174 15.48 9.31 17.50
N LYS A 175 15.26 10.58 17.17
CA LYS A 175 16.24 11.61 17.52
C LYS A 175 16.40 11.49 19.04
N ALA A 176 17.61 11.18 19.50
CA ALA A 176 17.93 11.30 20.90
C ALA A 176 17.81 12.79 21.21
N ASP A 177 16.85 13.14 22.06
CA ASP A 177 16.75 14.47 22.67
C ASP A 177 17.95 14.70 23.60
#